data_AF-A0A960H3P9-F1
#
_entry.id   AF-A0A960H3P9-F1
#
_cell.length_a   1.000
_cell.length_b   1.000
_cell.length_c   1.000
_cell.angle_alpha   90.00
_cell.angle_beta   90.00
_cell.angle_gamma   90.00
#
_symmetry.space_group_name_H-M   'P 1'
#
loop_
_entity.id
_entity.type
_entity.pdbx_description
1 polymer ?
#
loop_
_entity_poly.entity_id
_entity_poly.type
_entity_poly.pdbx_seq_one_letter_code
_entity_poly.pdbx_strand_id
1 'polypeptide(L)' 'MRAVADTESLSVSEVPDPVAGPGEVVIDVVAAGVNRADLLQRRGAYPPPKGASEILGLEVSGRISALGPGADGWRV' A
#
# COMPACT_ATOMS: atom_id res chain seq x y z
N MET A 1 -7.95 5.84 -3.59
CA MET A 1 -7.41 7.05 -2.93
C MET A 1 -5.98 6.73 -2.49
N ARG A 2 -4.99 7.49 -2.93
CA ARG A 2 -3.57 7.22 -2.62
C ARG A 2 -2.93 8.50 -2.12
N ALA A 3 -2.07 8.39 -1.11
CA ALA A 3 -1.42 9.54 -0.49
C ALA A 3 0.09 9.47 -0.67
N VAL A 4 0.69 10.54 -1.18
CA VAL A 4 2.14 10.74 -1.27
C VAL A 4 2.55 11.73 -0.19
N ALA A 5 3.56 11.40 0.61
CA ALA A 5 4.06 12.26 1.67
C ALA A 5 5.21 13.14 1.17
N ASP A 6 5.02 14.46 1.16
CA ASP A 6 6.15 15.40 1.29
C ASP A 6 6.42 15.66 2.77
N THR A 7 7.58 16.23 3.09
CA THR A 7 8.11 16.28 4.47
C THR A 7 7.25 17.07 5.46
N GLU A 8 6.24 17.82 5.00
CA GLU A 8 5.37 18.63 5.86
C GLU A 8 3.88 18.27 5.71
N SER A 9 3.43 17.77 4.56
CA SER A 9 2.02 17.49 4.26
C SER A 9 1.80 16.14 3.54
N LEU A 10 0.77 15.40 3.98
CA LEU A 10 0.25 14.28 3.21
C LEU A 10 -0.58 14.86 2.06
N SER A 11 -0.18 14.55 0.83
CA SER A 11 -0.93 14.93 -0.36
C SER A 11 -1.72 13.74 -0.89
N VAL A 12 -2.90 13.98 -1.44
CA VAL A 12 -3.67 12.96 -2.17
C VAL A 12 -3.36 13.13 -3.65
N SER A 13 -2.98 12.04 -4.32
CA SER A 13 -2.68 12.05 -5.74
C SER A 13 -3.18 10.78 -6.42
N GLU A 14 -3.42 10.91 -7.73
CA GLU A 14 -3.66 9.75 -8.60
C GLU A 14 -2.32 9.18 -9.04
N VAL A 15 -2.20 7.86 -9.01
CA VAL A 15 -1.07 7.12 -9.54
C VAL A 15 -1.59 5.85 -10.22
N PRO A 16 -0.82 5.22 -11.12
CA PRO A 16 -1.27 4.03 -11.84
C PRO A 16 -1.70 2.88 -10.94
N ASP A 17 -2.65 2.08 -11.42
CA ASP A 17 -3.07 0.88 -10.72
C ASP A 17 -1.94 -0.15 -10.59
N PRO A 18 -1.85 -0.88 -9.46
CA PRO A 18 -0.78 -1.83 -9.27
C PRO A 18 -1.08 -3.07 -10.12
N VAL A 19 -0.03 -3.74 -10.58
CA VAL A 19 -0.16 -5.03 -11.26
C VAL A 19 0.43 -6.08 -10.34
N ALA A 20 -0.34 -7.13 -10.03
CA ALA A 20 0.15 -8.21 -9.18
C ALA A 20 1.30 -8.96 -9.87
N GLY A 21 2.46 -8.99 -9.22
CA GLY A 21 3.57 -9.84 -9.58
C GLY A 21 3.38 -11.29 -9.11
N PRO A 22 4.37 -12.17 -9.33
CA PRO A 22 4.29 -13.56 -8.90
C PRO A 22 4.03 -13.69 -7.38
N GLY A 23 3.01 -14.45 -6.99
CA GLY A 23 2.61 -14.67 -5.60
C GLY A 23 1.88 -13.49 -4.94
N GLU A 24 1.62 -12.40 -5.66
CA GLU A 24 0.96 -11.20 -5.14
C GLU A 24 -0.53 -11.16 -5.51
N VAL A 25 -1.29 -10.31 -4.81
CA VAL A 25 -2.69 -9.99 -5.11
C VAL A 25 -2.88 -8.48 -5.16
N VAL A 26 -3.81 -8.01 -5.99
CA VAL A 26 -4.30 -6.62 -5.93
C VAL A 26 -5.55 -6.59 -5.06
N ILE A 27 -5.61 -5.61 -4.15
CA ILE A 27 -6.76 -5.41 -3.25
C ILE A 27 -7.43 -4.08 -3.60
N ASP A 28 -8.72 -4.13 -3.89
CA ASP A 28 -9.60 -2.97 -3.88
C ASP A 28 -9.85 -2.57 -2.43
N VAL A 29 -9.01 -1.65 -1.94
CA VAL A 29 -9.02 -1.17 -0.56
C VAL A 29 -10.34 -0.43 -0.26
N VAL A 30 -11.04 -0.87 0.79
CA VAL A 30 -12.27 -0.24 1.30
C VAL A 30 -11.99 0.55 2.58
N ALA A 31 -11.04 0.09 3.40
CA ALA A 31 -10.59 0.81 4.59
C ALA A 31 -9.09 0.60 4.83
N ALA A 32 -8.44 1.58 5.44
CA ALA A 32 -7.05 1.54 5.86
C ALA A 32 -6.95 1.83 7.36
N GLY A 33 -6.04 1.13 8.04
CA GLY A 33 -5.72 1.40 9.43
C GLY A 33 -4.82 2.63 9.55
N VAL A 34 -5.00 3.41 10.62
CA VAL A 34 -4.11 4.54 10.95
C VAL A 34 -3.32 4.18 12.20
N ASN A 35 -2.00 4.17 12.07
CA ASN A 35 -1.07 3.70 13.07
C ASN A 35 -0.04 4.77 13.45
N ARG A 36 0.54 4.64 14.64
CA ARG A 36 1.69 5.48 15.07
C ARG A 36 2.89 5.31 14.14
N ALA A 37 3.07 4.11 13.58
CA ALA A 37 4.17 3.80 12.68
C ALA A 37 4.11 4.61 11.37
N ASP A 38 2.92 4.96 10.87
CA ASP A 38 2.77 5.84 9.70
C ASP A 38 3.41 7.22 9.96
N LEU A 39 3.21 7.77 11.18
CA LEU A 39 3.82 9.04 11.59
C LEU A 39 5.35 8.93 11.73
N LEU A 40 5.86 7.76 12.11
CA LEU A 40 7.30 7.53 12.20
C LEU A 40 7.92 7.36 10.81
N GLN A 41 7.24 6.66 9.89
CA GLN A 41 7.61 6.57 8.47
C GLN A 41 7.67 7.95 7.83
N ARG A 42 6.62 8.77 8.02
CA ARG A 42 6.57 10.14 7.51
C ARG A 42 7.76 11.00 7.96
N ARG A 43 8.27 10.77 9.18
CA ARG A 43 9.43 11.49 9.74
C ARG A 43 10.78 10.84 9.39
N GLY A 44 10.80 9.77 8.60
CA GLY A 44 12.01 9.00 8.28
C GLY A 44 12.58 8.17 9.44
N ALA A 45 11.86 8.08 10.57
CA ALA A 45 12.31 7.37 11.77
C ALA A 45 11.92 5.88 11.79
N TYR A 46 11.18 5.42 10.79
CA TYR A 46 10.80 4.02 10.62
C TYR A 46 10.83 3.64 9.13
N PRO A 47 12.02 3.56 8.50
CA PRO A 47 12.11 3.38 7.05
C PRO A 47 11.52 2.03 6.62
N PRO A 48 10.78 1.98 5.49
CA PRO A 48 10.28 0.71 4.98
C PRO A 48 11.45 -0.14 4.41
N PRO A 49 11.25 -1.46 4.22
CA PRO A 49 12.23 -2.32 3.58
C PRO A 49 12.61 -1.82 2.18
N LYS A 50 13.83 -2.15 1.74
CA LYS A 50 14.30 -1.78 0.40
C LYS A 50 13.35 -2.34 -0.68
N GLY A 51 12.90 -1.49 -1.60
CA GLY A 51 11.99 -1.86 -2.69
C GLY A 51 10.50 -1.82 -2.33
N ALA A 52 10.16 -1.50 -1.08
CA ALA A 52 8.77 -1.21 -0.71
C ALA A 52 8.27 0.09 -1.34
N SER A 53 6.94 0.23 -1.38
CA SER A 53 6.25 1.43 -1.87
C SER A 53 6.66 2.69 -1.10
N GLU A 54 6.74 3.81 -1.82
CA GLU A 54 6.87 5.15 -1.21
C GLU A 54 5.54 5.69 -0.68
N ILE A 55 4.42 5.08 -1.06
CA ILE A 55 3.07 5.40 -0.57
C ILE A 55 2.92 4.85 0.86
N LEU A 56 2.53 5.71 1.80
CA LEU A 56 2.31 5.33 3.19
C LEU A 56 1.04 4.48 3.36
N GLY A 57 1.05 3.65 4.39
CA GLY A 57 -0.07 2.78 4.77
C GLY A 57 0.43 1.37 5.07
N LEU A 58 0.25 0.94 6.31
CA LEU A 58 0.74 -0.36 6.77
C LEU A 58 -0.32 -1.46 6.74
N GLU A 59 -1.61 -1.09 6.81
CA GLU A 59 -2.70 -2.02 6.99
C GLU A 59 -3.93 -1.59 6.18
N VAL A 60 -4.57 -2.55 5.53
CA VAL A 60 -5.78 -2.33 4.73
C VAL A 60 -6.76 -3.48 4.89
N SER A 61 -8.02 -3.22 4.56
CA SER A 61 -9.05 -4.23 4.33
C SER A 61 -9.81 -3.91 3.06
N GLY A 62 -10.21 -4.94 2.33
CA GLY A 62 -10.81 -4.79 1.01
C GLY A 62 -11.14 -6.13 0.37
N ARG A 63 -11.31 -6.11 -0.95
CA ARG A 63 -11.55 -7.32 -1.76
C ARG A 63 -10.39 -7.54 -2.71
N ILE A 64 -10.04 -8.79 -2.95
CA ILE A 64 -9.04 -9.11 -3.96
C ILE A 64 -9.67 -8.87 -5.33
N SER A 65 -9.01 -8.09 -6.19
CA SER A 65 -9.49 -7.73 -7.53
C SER A 65 -8.63 -8.32 -8.65
N ALA A 66 -7.38 -8.72 -8.36
CA ALA A 66 -6.54 -9.45 -9.29
C ALA A 66 -5.56 -10.38 -8.56
N LEU A 67 -5.13 -11.43 -9.25
CA LEU A 67 -4.13 -12.40 -8.80
C LEU A 67 -2.94 -12.39 -9.75
N GLY A 68 -1.73 -12.39 -9.20
CA GLY A 68 -0.54 -12.66 -9.97
C GLY A 68 -0.26 -14.16 -10.13
N PRO A 69 0.70 -14.55 -10.99
CA PRO A 69 1.04 -15.95 -11.18
C PRO A 69 1.44 -16.64 -9.87
N GLY A 70 0.87 -17.81 -9.57
CA GLY A 70 1.20 -18.59 -8.36
C GLY A 70 0.53 -18.11 -7.06
N ALA A 71 -0.43 -17.19 -7.12
CA ALA A 71 -1.27 -16.80 -5.98
C ALA A 71 -2.46 -17.77 -5.76
N ASP A 72 -2.22 -19.08 -5.88
CA ASP A 72 -3.26 -20.12 -6.01
C ASP A 72 -4.13 -20.31 -4.75
N GLY A 73 -3.70 -19.78 -3.60
CA GLY A 73 -4.45 -19.84 -2.34
C GLY A 73 -5.58 -18.81 -2.22
N TRP A 74 -5.75 -17.94 -3.23
CA TRP A 74 -6.67 -16.81 -3.19
C TRP A 74 -7.69 -16.85 -4.34
N ARG A 75 -8.75 -16.04 -4.21
CA ARG A 75 -9.78 -15.87 -5.23
C ARG A 75 -10.22 -14.42 -5.33
N VAL A 76 -10.66 -14.02 -6.52
CA VAL A 76 -11.37 -12.76 -6.81
C VAL A 76 -12.85 -12.96 -6.55
#